data_AF-A0AAW8UUP9-F1
#
_entry.id   AF-A0AAW8UUP9-F1
#
_cell.length_a   1.000
_cell.length_b   1.000
_cell.length_c   1.000
_cell.angle_alpha   90.00
_cell.angle_beta   90.00
_cell.angle_gamma   90.00
#
_symmetry.space_group_name_H-M   'P 1'
#
loop_
_entity.id
_entity.type
_entity.pdbx_description
1 polymer ?
#
loop_
_entity_poly.entity_id
_entity_poly.type
_entity_poly.pdbx_seq_one_letter_code
_entity_poly.pdbx_strand_id
1 'polypeptide(L)'
;MEELFLNKEHIARFNYMMEELGFTDLRDPYWRSLVFIFTGDERLFNQRRSMVNFVQKEINSDLWFDGTLSGGEQRLVALAYNLFTNQDFYEFEGGKRYNISPLEVFSGVDEAGYQLAKNAIDMRLQFF
;
A
#
# COMPACT_ATOMS: atom_id res chain seq x y z
N MET A 1 -16.07 5.54 -5.52
CA MET A 1 -14.97 5.27 -4.56
C MET A 1 -15.27 4.06 -3.70
N GLU A 2 -16.44 3.98 -3.06
CA GLU A 2 -16.83 2.83 -2.22
C GLU A 2 -16.76 1.48 -2.96
N GLU A 3 -17.11 1.44 -4.24
CA GLU A 3 -17.05 0.23 -5.09
C GLU A 3 -15.64 -0.35 -5.26
N LEU A 4 -14.58 0.44 -4.98
CA LEU A 4 -13.21 -0.05 -5.01
C LEU A 4 -12.86 -0.88 -3.78
N PHE A 5 -13.53 -0.66 -2.65
CA PHE A 5 -13.18 -1.34 -1.41
C PHE A 5 -13.61 -2.80 -1.43
N LEU A 6 -12.76 -3.67 -0.87
CA LEU A 6 -13.00 -5.11 -0.82
C LEU A 6 -14.26 -5.46 0.01
N ASN A 7 -14.49 -4.71 1.08
CA ASN A 7 -15.62 -4.89 1.99
C ASN A 7 -15.73 -3.68 2.95
N LYS A 8 -16.74 -3.70 3.84
CA LYS A 8 -16.98 -2.65 4.84
C LYS A 8 -15.86 -2.49 5.85
N GLU A 9 -15.16 -3.57 6.20
CA GLU A 9 -14.03 -3.52 7.14
C GLU A 9 -12.86 -2.75 6.53
N HIS A 10 -12.56 -2.98 5.24
CA HIS A 10 -11.56 -2.20 4.52
C HIS A 10 -11.92 -0.69 4.52
N ILE A 11 -13.19 -0.32 4.27
CA ILE A 11 -13.64 1.07 4.36
C ILE A 11 -13.41 1.67 5.76
N ALA A 12 -13.76 0.91 6.82
CA ALA A 12 -13.59 1.36 8.19
C ALA A 12 -12.12 1.61 8.54
N ARG A 13 -11.23 0.67 8.20
CA ARG A 13 -9.78 0.79 8.41
C ARG A 13 -9.18 1.95 7.63
N PHE A 14 -9.63 2.15 6.38
CA PHE A 14 -9.22 3.27 5.55
C PHE A 14 -9.55 4.61 6.18
N ASN A 15 -10.81 4.82 6.56
CA ASN A 15 -11.24 6.07 7.20
C ASN A 15 -10.49 6.30 8.51
N TYR A 16 -10.34 5.26 9.33
CA TYR A 16 -9.57 5.32 10.57
C TYR A 16 -8.11 5.73 10.33
N MET A 17 -7.42 5.13 9.36
CA MET A 17 -6.02 5.46 9.10
C MET A 17 -5.85 6.86 8.48
N MET A 18 -6.78 7.30 7.63
CA MET A 18 -6.79 8.68 7.10
C MET A 18 -6.99 9.72 8.22
N GLU A 19 -7.87 9.44 9.18
CA GLU A 19 -8.08 10.28 10.37
C GLU A 19 -6.84 10.27 11.28
N GLU A 20 -6.25 9.10 11.51
CA GLU A 20 -5.04 8.92 12.32
C GLU A 20 -3.84 9.70 11.73
N LEU A 21 -3.75 9.81 10.40
CA LEU A 21 -2.76 10.62 9.69
C LEU A 21 -3.09 12.13 9.68
N GLY A 22 -4.26 12.52 10.20
CA GLY A 22 -4.73 13.91 10.21
C GLY A 22 -4.88 14.48 8.79
N PHE A 23 -5.35 13.68 7.83
CA PHE A 23 -5.71 14.19 6.51
C PHE A 23 -7.08 14.84 6.55
N THR A 24 -7.11 16.15 6.39
CA THR A 24 -8.35 16.92 6.22
C THR A 24 -8.82 16.94 4.78
N ASP A 25 -7.91 16.73 3.82
CA ASP A 25 -8.20 16.68 2.39
C ASP A 25 -8.02 15.25 1.87
N LEU A 26 -9.13 14.56 1.65
CA LEU A 26 -9.19 13.22 1.05
C LEU A 26 -9.02 13.27 -0.49
N ARG A 27 -8.36 14.29 -1.04
CA ARG A 27 -8.04 14.34 -2.47
C ARG A 27 -6.59 13.99 -2.78
N ASP A 28 -5.72 13.86 -1.78
CA ASP A 28 -4.33 13.45 -2.01
C ASP A 28 -4.29 12.01 -2.55
N PRO A 29 -4.01 11.80 -3.86
CA PRO A 29 -4.12 10.48 -4.46
C PRO A 29 -2.97 9.56 -4.04
N TYR A 30 -1.82 10.13 -3.64
CA TYR A 30 -0.64 9.38 -3.21
C TYR A 30 -0.91 8.71 -1.88
N TRP A 31 -1.27 9.51 -0.87
CA TRP A 31 -1.59 9.00 0.46
C TRP A 31 -2.79 8.07 0.44
N ARG A 32 -3.82 8.38 -0.36
CA ARG A 32 -4.98 7.49 -0.49
C ARG A 32 -4.61 6.12 -1.03
N SER A 33 -3.80 6.05 -2.08
CA SER A 33 -3.39 4.75 -2.62
C SER A 33 -2.55 3.92 -1.62
N LEU A 34 -1.68 4.58 -0.86
CA LEU A 34 -0.88 3.92 0.18
C LEU A 34 -1.77 3.39 1.31
N VAL A 35 -2.63 4.26 1.85
CA VAL A 35 -3.55 3.89 2.94
C VAL A 35 -4.48 2.77 2.49
N PHE A 36 -5.00 2.85 1.26
CA PHE A 36 -5.86 1.82 0.68
C PHE A 36 -5.20 0.44 0.66
N ILE A 37 -3.94 0.34 0.20
CA ILE A 37 -3.23 -0.95 0.23
C ILE A 37 -3.03 -1.43 1.68
N PHE A 38 -2.55 -0.54 2.55
CA PHE A 38 -2.25 -0.89 3.94
C PHE A 38 -3.49 -1.32 4.73
N THR A 39 -4.66 -0.77 4.41
CA THR A 39 -5.90 -1.09 5.12
C THR A 39 -6.64 -2.27 4.53
N GLY A 40 -6.33 -2.62 3.28
CA GLY A 40 -6.87 -3.80 2.59
C GLY A 40 -6.22 -5.11 3.01
N ASP A 41 -5.01 -5.06 3.59
CA ASP A 41 -4.31 -6.20 4.16
C ASP A 41 -4.24 -6.09 5.70
N GLU A 42 -4.63 -7.16 6.41
CA GLU A 42 -4.72 -7.14 7.87
C GLU A 42 -3.36 -6.96 8.56
N ARG A 43 -2.31 -7.60 8.03
CA ARG A 43 -0.99 -7.55 8.65
C ARG A 43 -0.34 -6.20 8.41
N LEU A 44 -0.43 -5.68 7.17
CA LEU A 44 0.05 -4.34 6.84
C LEU A 44 -0.67 -3.29 7.70
N PHE A 45 -1.99 -3.42 7.90
CA PHE A 45 -2.74 -2.51 8.75
C PHE A 45 -2.26 -2.55 10.20
N ASN A 46 -2.06 -3.75 10.76
CA ASN A 46 -1.60 -3.92 12.13
C ASN A 46 -0.18 -3.40 12.35
N GLN A 47 0.67 -3.45 11.31
CA GLN A 47 2.05 -2.97 11.34
C GLN A 47 2.21 -1.53 10.80
N ARG A 48 1.13 -0.84 10.42
CA ARG A 48 1.19 0.47 9.74
C ARG A 48 2.06 1.51 10.46
N ARG A 49 2.07 1.51 11.81
CA ARG A 49 2.82 2.48 12.63
C ARG A 49 4.33 2.24 12.66
N SER A 50 4.81 1.04 12.33
CA SER A 50 6.25 0.80 12.13
C SER A 50 6.69 1.13 10.70
N MET A 51 5.76 1.08 9.74
CA MET A 51 6.04 1.31 8.32
C MET A 51 5.86 2.77 7.89
N VAL A 52 4.95 3.52 8.54
CA VAL A 52 4.64 4.92 8.23
C VAL A 52 4.84 5.76 9.48
N ASN A 53 5.56 6.87 9.33
CA ASN A 53 5.65 7.88 10.36
C ASN A 53 4.44 8.81 10.29
N PHE A 54 3.46 8.60 11.17
CA PHE A 54 2.22 9.38 11.19
C PHE A 54 2.42 10.83 11.65
N VAL A 55 3.46 11.11 12.44
CA VAL A 55 3.75 12.45 12.95
C VAL A 55 4.38 13.32 11.86
N GLN A 56 5.39 12.78 11.18
CA GLN A 56 6.11 13.49 10.11
C GLN A 56 5.41 13.35 8.75
N LYS A 57 4.46 12.42 8.62
CA LYS A 57 3.81 12.06 7.36
C LYS A 57 4.85 11.63 6.32
N GLU A 58 5.60 10.61 6.67
CA GLU A 58 6.67 10.06 5.85
C GLU A 58 6.59 8.53 5.84
N ILE A 59 6.97 7.93 4.71
CA ILE A 59 7.15 6.48 4.63
C ILE A 59 8.55 6.11 5.13
N ASN A 60 8.67 4.97 5.80
CA ASN A 60 9.96 4.40 6.17
C ASN A 60 10.24 3.15 5.32
N SER A 61 10.53 3.35 4.04
CA SER A 61 10.68 2.26 3.07
C SER A 61 11.82 1.29 3.40
N ASP A 62 12.82 1.71 4.19
CA ASP A 62 13.92 0.82 4.59
C ASP A 62 13.43 -0.32 5.50
N LEU A 63 12.35 -0.10 6.25
CA LEU A 63 11.72 -1.11 7.12
C LEU A 63 10.70 -1.98 6.39
N TRP A 64 10.37 -1.66 5.13
CA TRP A 64 9.34 -2.35 4.36
C TRP A 64 9.81 -3.68 3.78
N PHE A 65 11.12 -3.90 3.77
CA PHE A 65 11.78 -5.03 3.11
C PHE A 65 12.73 -5.77 4.08
N ASP A 66 12.33 -5.87 5.35
CA ASP A 66 13.11 -6.51 6.42
C ASP A 66 13.01 -8.06 6.42
N GLY A 67 12.27 -8.63 5.46
CA GLY A 67 12.06 -10.07 5.30
C GLY A 67 10.98 -10.66 6.20
N THR A 68 10.23 -9.84 6.94
CA THR A 68 9.15 -10.33 7.80
C THR A 68 7.83 -10.54 7.05
N LEU A 69 7.62 -9.81 5.96
CA LEU A 69 6.43 -9.91 5.11
C LEU A 69 6.41 -11.20 4.28
N SER A 70 5.21 -11.69 4.00
CA SER A 70 5.00 -12.76 3.01
C SER A 70 5.31 -12.26 1.60
N GLY A 71 5.49 -13.18 0.64
CA GLY A 71 5.74 -12.79 -0.76
C GLY A 71 4.67 -11.86 -1.33
N GLY A 72 3.39 -12.14 -1.07
CA GLY A 72 2.27 -11.31 -1.52
C GLY A 72 2.22 -9.94 -0.83
N GLU A 73 2.42 -9.90 0.48
CA GLU A 73 2.54 -8.65 1.25
C GLU A 73 3.69 -7.79 0.71
N GLN A 74 4.82 -8.41 0.37
CA GLN A 74 5.97 -7.74 -0.21
C GLN A 74 5.64 -7.12 -1.58
N ARG A 75 4.86 -7.82 -2.43
CA ARG A 75 4.38 -7.28 -3.71
C ARG A 75 3.43 -6.09 -3.52
N LEU A 76 2.52 -6.18 -2.55
CA LEU A 76 1.60 -5.09 -2.22
C LEU A 76 2.34 -3.84 -1.72
N VAL A 77 3.35 -4.03 -0.90
CA VAL A 77 4.20 -2.95 -0.37
C VAL A 77 5.07 -2.32 -1.46
N ALA A 78 5.62 -3.13 -2.38
CA ALA A 78 6.32 -2.61 -3.56
C ALA A 78 5.39 -1.77 -4.45
N LEU A 79 4.13 -2.19 -4.63
CA LEU A 79 3.12 -1.39 -5.32
C LEU A 79 2.79 -0.10 -4.57
N ALA A 80 2.57 -0.16 -3.25
CA ALA A 80 2.30 1.02 -2.44
C ALA A 80 3.44 2.05 -2.55
N TYR A 81 4.69 1.58 -2.54
CA TYR A 81 5.87 2.43 -2.73
C TYR A 81 5.84 3.12 -4.10
N ASN A 82 5.59 2.36 -5.17
CA ASN A 82 5.50 2.90 -6.53
C ASN A 82 4.39 3.96 -6.65
N LEU A 83 3.17 3.66 -6.18
CA LEU A 83 2.04 4.59 -6.28
C LEU A 83 2.25 5.87 -5.46
N PHE A 84 2.96 5.76 -4.34
CA PHE A 84 3.25 6.88 -3.45
C PHE A 84 4.41 7.76 -3.95
N THR A 85 5.46 7.17 -4.52
CA THR A 85 6.69 7.89 -4.88
C THR A 85 6.88 8.12 -6.38
N ASN A 86 6.10 7.45 -7.22
CA ASN A 86 6.29 7.31 -8.67
C ASN A 86 7.65 6.69 -9.07
N GLN A 87 8.37 6.03 -8.16
CA GLN A 87 9.61 5.33 -8.46
C GLN A 87 9.38 3.86 -8.83
N ASP A 88 10.35 3.23 -9.49
CA ASP A 88 10.29 1.82 -9.89
C ASP A 88 9.96 0.89 -8.72
N PHE A 89 9.21 -0.18 -9.02
CA PHE A 89 8.99 -1.27 -8.08
C PHE A 89 10.33 -1.95 -7.78
N TYR A 90 10.58 -2.23 -6.51
CA TYR A 90 11.73 -3.01 -6.11
C TYR A 90 11.38 -3.91 -4.93
N GLU A 91 12.23 -4.89 -4.72
CA GLU A 91 12.25 -5.73 -3.53
C GLU A 91 13.69 -6.02 -3.11
N PHE A 92 13.86 -6.72 -2.00
CA PHE A 92 15.16 -7.17 -1.50
C PHE A 92 15.21 -8.70 -1.44
N GLU A 93 16.28 -9.28 -1.98
CA GLU A 93 16.60 -10.70 -1.82
C GLU A 93 18.08 -10.82 -1.45
N GLY A 94 18.36 -11.55 -0.37
CA GLY A 94 19.72 -11.69 0.14
C GLY A 94 20.38 -10.34 0.48
N GLY A 95 19.59 -9.34 0.92
CA GLY A 95 20.05 -8.00 1.25
C GLY A 95 20.39 -7.12 0.04
N LYS A 96 20.07 -7.54 -1.19
CA LYS A 96 20.27 -6.76 -2.40
C LYS A 96 18.94 -6.27 -2.95
N ARG A 97 18.86 -4.97 -3.24
CA ARG A 97 17.73 -4.37 -3.95
C ARG A 97 17.77 -4.75 -5.42
N TYR A 98 16.64 -5.18 -5.97
CA TYR A 98 16.44 -5.32 -7.41
C TYR A 98 15.06 -4.83 -7.82
N ASN A 99 14.96 -4.39 -9.07
CA ASN A 99 13.70 -3.91 -9.61
C ASN A 99 12.84 -5.11 -10.03
N ILE A 100 11.53 -4.98 -9.81
CA ILE A 100 10.53 -5.96 -10.26
C ILE A 100 9.61 -5.31 -11.30
N SER A 101 9.06 -6.13 -12.18
CA SER A 101 8.08 -5.68 -13.16
C SER A 101 6.68 -5.58 -12.54
N PRO A 102 5.77 -4.81 -13.15
CA PRO A 102 4.36 -4.83 -12.77
C PRO A 102 3.78 -6.25 -12.80
N LEU A 103 4.18 -7.08 -13.77
CA LEU A 103 3.70 -8.47 -13.87
C LEU A 103 4.07 -9.27 -12.62
N GLU A 104 5.30 -9.14 -12.12
CA GLU A 104 5.75 -9.84 -10.90
C GLU A 104 5.01 -9.38 -9.64
N VAL A 105 4.54 -8.13 -9.61
CA VAL A 105 3.63 -7.65 -8.56
C VAL A 105 2.31 -8.39 -8.62
N PHE A 106 1.65 -8.42 -9.78
CA PHE A 106 0.32 -9.02 -9.92
C PHE A 106 0.32 -10.55 -9.88
N SER A 107 1.38 -11.21 -10.36
CA SER A 107 1.48 -12.67 -10.32
C SER A 107 1.92 -13.21 -8.97
N GLY A 108 2.45 -12.35 -8.09
CA GLY A 108 2.94 -12.74 -6.76
C GLY A 108 1.92 -12.59 -5.63
N VAL A 109 0.69 -12.18 -5.95
CA VAL A 109 -0.43 -12.04 -4.99
C VAL A 109 -1.52 -13.06 -5.29
N ASP A 110 -2.36 -13.36 -4.29
CA ASP A 110 -3.55 -14.18 -4.46
C ASP A 110 -4.70 -13.37 -5.09
N GLU A 111 -5.89 -13.97 -5.23
CA GLU A 111 -7.05 -13.30 -5.85
C GLU A 111 -7.49 -12.03 -5.09
N ALA A 112 -7.47 -12.08 -3.76
CA ALA A 112 -7.82 -10.92 -2.93
C ALA A 112 -6.78 -9.80 -3.05
N GLY A 113 -5.49 -10.15 -3.02
CA GLY A 113 -4.38 -9.23 -3.22
C GLY A 113 -4.34 -8.66 -4.63
N TYR A 114 -4.70 -9.44 -5.66
CA TYR A 114 -4.84 -8.96 -7.03
C TYR A 114 -5.94 -7.89 -7.13
N GLN A 115 -7.12 -8.18 -6.55
CA GLN A 115 -8.23 -7.23 -6.54
C GLN A 115 -7.87 -5.94 -5.78
N LEU A 116 -7.17 -6.07 -4.65
CA LEU A 116 -6.65 -4.94 -3.88
C LEU A 116 -5.67 -4.10 -4.70
N ALA A 117 -4.67 -4.73 -5.31
CA ALA A 117 -3.65 -4.08 -6.13
C ALA A 117 -4.25 -3.31 -7.30
N LYS A 118 -5.17 -3.95 -8.03
CA LYS A 118 -5.89 -3.32 -9.13
C LYS A 118 -6.67 -2.09 -8.64
N ASN A 119 -7.45 -2.23 -7.57
CA ASN A 119 -8.29 -1.16 -7.05
C ASN A 119 -7.47 -0.03 -6.43
N ALA A 120 -6.26 -0.30 -5.93
CA ALA A 120 -5.32 0.72 -5.46
C ALA A 120 -4.81 1.60 -6.60
N ILE A 121 -4.58 1.03 -7.78
CA ILE A 121 -4.23 1.80 -8.99
C ILE A 121 -5.42 2.66 -9.41
N ASP A 122 -6.63 2.09 -9.44
CA ASP A 122 -7.84 2.85 -9.74
C ASP A 122 -8.03 4.00 -8.73
N MET A 123 -7.74 3.77 -7.45
CA MET A 123 -7.74 4.80 -6.39
C MET A 123 -6.70 5.90 -6.66
N ARG A 124 -5.48 5.54 -7.09
CA ARG A 124 -4.38 6.47 -7.37
C ARG A 124 -4.64 7.35 -8.59
N LEU A 125 -5.34 6.82 -9.59
CA LEU A 125 -5.61 7.46 -10.87
C LEU A 125 -6.94 8.22 -10.91
N GLN A 126 -7.76 8.14 -9.85
CA GLN A 126 -8.94 8.97 -9.69
C GLN A 126 -8.54 10.43 -9.40
N PHE A 127 -8.34 11.19 -10.48
CA PHE A 127 -8.28 12.65 -10.44
C PHE A 127 -9.71 13.19 -10.50
N PHE A 128 -10.29 13.53 -9.36
CA PHE A 128 -11.49 14.37 -9.28
C PHE A 128 -11.07 15.82 -9.08
#